data_AF-A0A3P6CBC0-F1
#
_entry.id   AF-A0A3P6CBC0-F1
#
_cell.length_a   1.000
_cell.length_b   1.000
_cell.length_c   1.000
_cell.angle_alpha   90.00
_cell.angle_beta   90.00
_cell.angle_gamma   90.00
#
_symmetry.space_group_name_H-M   'P 1'
#
loop_
_entity.id
_entity.type
_entity.pdbx_description
1 polymer ?
#
loop_
_entity_poly.entity_id
_entity_poly.type
_entity_poly.pdbx_seq_one_letter_code
_entity_poly.pdbx_strand_id
1 'polypeptide(L)'
;MVRSIRIWLGEWKKNGNQEWDFIVDPEDYGYGLLISKTATFDMLDQIVRRRYSLSQRTPVVVTYRLPSWMLNLVGGSSNPCNSGA
;
A
#
# COMPACT_ATOMS: atom_id res chain seq x y z
N MET A 1 12.52 -1.57 22.63
CA MET A 1 11.70 -2.57 21.89
C MET A 1 11.43 -2.01 20.49
N VAL A 2 11.68 -2.79 19.43
CA VAL A 2 11.62 -2.36 18.01
C VAL A 2 10.38 -2.92 17.30
N ARG A 3 10.03 -2.39 16.13
CA ARG A 3 9.02 -2.94 15.22
C ARG A 3 9.71 -3.44 13.96
N SER A 4 9.28 -4.58 13.42
CA SER A 4 9.75 -5.08 12.13
C SER A 4 8.78 -4.67 11.04
N ILE A 5 9.29 -4.13 9.93
CA ILE A 5 8.49 -3.86 8.74
C ILE A 5 9.17 -4.48 7.51
N ARG A 6 8.36 -4.75 6.48
CA ARG A 6 8.83 -5.16 5.16
C ARG A 6 8.15 -4.29 4.11
N ILE A 7 8.93 -3.76 3.19
CA ILE A 7 8.46 -2.89 2.11
C ILE A 7 8.58 -3.66 0.80
N TRP A 8 7.56 -3.56 -0.05
CA TRP A 8 7.51 -4.20 -1.36
C TRP A 8 7.28 -3.15 -2.45
N LEU A 9 7.96 -3.31 -3.56
CA LEU A 9 7.74 -2.61 -4.82
C LEU A 9 6.83 -3.45 -5.71
N GLY A 10 5.92 -2.79 -6.39
CA GLY A 10 4.99 -3.46 -7.28
C GLY A 10 3.98 -2.49 -7.87
N GLU A 11 3.10 -3.04 -8.69
CA GLU A 11 2.06 -2.30 -9.39
C GLU A 11 0.68 -2.78 -8.94
N TRP A 12 -0.23 -1.85 -8.76
CA TRP A 12 -1.65 -2.17 -8.62
C TRP A 12 -2.26 -2.36 -10.01
N LYS A 13 -2.86 -3.51 -10.28
CA LYS A 13 -3.59 -3.78 -11.53
C LYS A 13 -5.01 -4.25 -11.25
N LYS A 14 -5.95 -3.85 -12.11
CA LYS A 14 -7.30 -4.40 -12.07
C LYS A 14 -7.32 -5.78 -12.72
N ASN A 15 -7.93 -6.74 -12.04
CA ASN A 15 -8.16 -8.07 -12.58
C ASN A 15 -9.49 -8.17 -13.34
N GLY A 16 -9.79 -9.35 -13.89
CA GLY A 16 -11.02 -9.61 -14.65
C GLY A 16 -12.32 -9.37 -13.87
N ASN A 17 -12.25 -9.39 -12.53
CA ASN A 17 -13.38 -9.14 -11.63
C ASN A 17 -13.50 -7.67 -11.20
N GLN A 18 -12.72 -6.75 -11.80
CA GLN A 18 -12.64 -5.32 -11.44
C GLN A 18 -12.06 -5.06 -10.03
N GLU A 19 -11.42 -6.05 -9.43
CA GLU A 19 -10.71 -5.92 -8.15
C GLU A 19 -9.25 -5.53 -8.38
N TRP A 20 -8.63 -4.88 -7.39
CA TRP A 20 -7.23 -4.46 -7.48
C TRP A 20 -6.30 -5.49 -6.85
N ASP A 21 -5.39 -6.03 -7.65
CA ASP A 21 -4.32 -6.90 -7.21
C ASP A 21 -3.02 -6.11 -7.13
N PHE A 22 -2.25 -6.33 -6.06
CA PHE A 22 -0.88 -5.83 -5.96
C PHE A 22 0.08 -6.87 -6.52
N ILE A 23 0.69 -6.56 -7.66
CA ILE A 23 1.66 -7.41 -8.33
C ILE A 23 3.05 -6.94 -7.95
N VAL A 24 3.74 -7.73 -7.13
CA VAL A 24 5.11 -7.45 -6.70
C VAL A 24 6.05 -7.48 -7.91
N ASP A 25 7.01 -6.57 -7.95
CA ASP A 25 8.08 -6.60 -8.93
C ASP A 25 8.88 -7.92 -8.78
N PRO A 26 9.07 -8.72 -9.84
CA PRO A 26 9.79 -9.99 -9.76
C PRO A 26 11.21 -9.90 -9.21
N GLU A 27 11.86 -8.74 -9.37
CA GLU A 27 13.21 -8.47 -8.89
C GLU A 27 13.23 -7.89 -7.46
N ASP A 28 12.07 -7.57 -6.86
CA ASP A 28 11.99 -7.11 -5.47
C ASP A 28 11.74 -8.26 -4.50
N TYR A 29 12.79 -8.63 -3.77
CA TYR A 29 12.74 -9.63 -2.70
C TYR A 29 12.19 -9.09 -1.36
N GLY A 30 11.77 -7.83 -1.33
CA GLY A 30 11.22 -7.15 -0.17
C GLY A 30 12.30 -6.58 0.74
N TYR A 31 12.16 -5.31 1.09
CA TYR A 31 13.11 -4.60 1.94
C TYR A 31 12.67 -4.65 3.42
N GLY A 32 13.30 -5.55 4.18
CA GLY A 32 13.04 -5.73 5.61
C GLY A 32 13.86 -4.79 6.50
N LEU A 33 13.22 -4.18 7.50
CA LEU A 33 13.88 -3.27 8.44
C LEU A 33 13.27 -3.33 9.84
N LEU A 34 14.13 -3.10 10.83
CA LEU A 34 13.73 -2.85 12.21
C LEU A 34 13.71 -1.34 12.46
N ILE A 35 12.56 -0.83 12.90
CA ILE A 35 12.35 0.58 13.23
C ILE A 35 12.06 0.75 14.72
N SER A 36 12.37 1.93 15.25
CA SER A 36 11.95 2.29 16.62
C SER A 36 10.43 2.25 16.75
N LYS A 37 9.90 1.90 17.94
CA LYS A 37 8.48 2.08 18.25
C LYS A 37 8.02 3.55 18.16
N THR A 38 8.95 4.49 18.29
CA THR A 38 8.72 5.93 18.18
C THR A 38 8.91 6.49 16.77
N ALA A 39 9.16 5.62 15.77
CA ALA A 39 9.30 6.05 14.39
C ALA A 39 8.00 6.73 13.89
N THR A 40 8.16 7.88 13.25
CA THR A 40 7.07 8.68 12.70
C THR A 40 6.78 8.29 11.26
N PHE A 41 5.64 8.75 10.73
CA PHE A 41 5.31 8.60 9.31
C PHE A 41 6.31 9.28 8.39
N ASP A 42 6.78 10.48 8.74
CA ASP A 42 7.79 11.19 7.93
C ASP A 42 9.07 10.38 7.79
N MET A 43 9.47 9.67 8.86
CA MET A 43 10.64 8.80 8.80
C MET A 43 10.42 7.60 7.86
N LEU A 44 9.22 7.03 7.85
CA LEU A 44 8.85 5.97 6.90
C LEU A 44 8.79 6.49 5.46
N ASP A 45 8.21 7.67 5.22
CA ASP A 45 8.17 8.31 3.90
C ASP A 45 9.59 8.55 3.38
N GLN A 46 10.51 9.06 4.21
CA GLN A 46 11.92 9.25 3.82
C GLN A 46 12.62 7.92 3.49
N ILE A 47 12.35 6.85 4.23
CA ILE A 47 12.89 5.52 3.96
C ILE A 47 12.41 5.03 2.59
N VAL A 48 11.10 5.11 2.32
CA VAL A 48 10.50 4.69 1.04
C VAL A 48 11.07 5.51 -0.12
N ARG A 49 11.09 6.84 -0.01
CA ARG A 49 11.62 7.72 -1.05
C ARG A 49 13.08 7.45 -1.35
N ARG A 50 13.91 7.26 -0.32
CA ARG A 50 15.33 6.95 -0.49
C ARG A 50 15.52 5.57 -1.11
N ARG A 51 14.76 4.57 -0.69
CA ARG A 51 14.89 3.18 -1.17
C ARG A 51 14.56 3.06 -2.66
N TYR A 52 13.55 3.80 -3.12
CA TYR A 52 13.04 3.75 -4.50
C TYR A 52 13.37 5.00 -5.32
N SER A 53 14.33 5.81 -4.86
CA SER A 53 14.79 7.02 -5.55
C SER A 53 13.67 7.97 -5.98
N LEU A 54 12.63 8.09 -5.15
CA LEU A 54 11.49 8.97 -5.43
C LEU A 54 11.89 10.43 -5.16
N SER A 55 11.61 11.29 -6.12
CA SER A 55 11.80 12.74 -5.92
C SER A 55 10.84 13.28 -4.85
N GLN A 56 11.15 14.43 -4.25
CA GLN A 56 10.21 15.09 -3.33
C GLN A 56 8.91 15.51 -4.01
N ARG A 57 8.94 15.73 -5.34
CA ARG A 57 7.77 16.11 -6.13
C ARG A 57 6.89 14.92 -6.48
N THR A 58 7.42 13.70 -6.36
CA THR A 58 6.65 12.48 -6.61
C THR A 58 5.58 12.33 -5.53
N PRO A 59 4.29 12.33 -5.88
CA PRO A 59 3.22 12.14 -4.90
C PRO A 59 3.35 10.77 -4.24
N VAL A 60 3.25 10.73 -2.91
CA VAL A 60 3.25 9.49 -2.11
C VAL A 60 2.02 9.54 -1.21
N VAL A 61 1.29 8.43 -1.17
CA VAL A 61 0.12 8.27 -0.30
C VAL A 61 0.37 7.10 0.62
N VAL A 62 0.28 7.33 1.93
CA VAL A 62 0.28 6.28 2.95
C VAL A 62 -1.17 6.00 3.31
N THR A 63 -1.62 4.76 3.12
CA THR A 63 -2.99 4.38 3.45
C THR A 63 -3.05 3.04 4.18
N TYR A 64 -3.90 2.98 5.20
CA TYR A 64 -4.18 1.76 5.98
C TYR A 64 -5.35 0.95 5.42
N ARG A 65 -6.14 1.57 4.55
CA ARG A 65 -7.29 0.98 3.86
C ARG A 65 -7.16 1.28 2.38
N LEU A 66 -7.70 0.42 1.52
CA LEU A 66 -7.77 0.76 0.11
C LEU A 66 -8.60 2.05 -0.06
N PRO A 67 -8.12 3.04 -0.83
CA PRO A 67 -8.89 4.25 -1.12
C PRO A 67 -10.25 3.91 -1.74
N SER A 68 -11.26 4.75 -1.54
CA SER A 68 -12.62 4.51 -2.07
C SER A 68 -12.65 4.26 -3.57
N TRP A 69 -11.80 4.94 -4.35
CA TRP A 69 -11.69 4.72 -5.80
C TRP A 69 -11.14 3.32 -6.16
N MET A 70 -10.35 2.70 -5.28
CA MET A 70 -9.92 1.31 -5.43
C MET A 70 -11.03 0.33 -5.02
N LEU A 71 -11.91 0.71 -4.10
CA LEU A 71 -13.01 -0.15 -3.63
C LEU A 71 -14.22 -0.16 -4.58
N ASN A 72 -14.31 0.79 -5.50
CA ASN A 72 -15.43 0.90 -6.42
C ASN A 72 -15.30 -0.14 -7.55
N LEU A 73 -16.01 -1.28 -7.40
CA LEU A 73 -16.33 -2.19 -8.49
C LEU A 73 -17.13 -1.41 -9.54
N VAL A 74 -16.54 -1.13 -10.70
CA VAL A 74 -17.27 -0.56 -11.84
C VAL A 74 -18.06 -1.71 -12.46
N GLY A 75 -19.26 -1.93 -11.94
CA GLY A 75 -20.16 -3.00 -12.33
C GLY A 75 -20.96 -3.44 -11.12
N GLY A 76 -22.23 -3.05 -11.06
CA GLY A 76 -23.08 -3.16 -9.89
C GLY A 76 -23.08 -4.54 -9.24
N SER A 77 -22.41 -4.65 -8.09
CA SER A 77 -22.88 -5.49 -7.00
C SER A 77 -23.05 -4.59 -5.80
N SER A 78 -24.26 -4.03 -5.69
CA SER A 78 -24.75 -3.54 -4.41
C SER A 78 -24.76 -4.74 -3.46
N ASN A 79 -23.77 -4.80 -2.57
CA ASN A 79 -23.99 -5.17 -1.18
C ASN A 79 -22.76 -4.80 -0.35
N PRO A 80 -22.70 -3.57 0.18
CA PRO A 80 -21.87 -3.32 1.33
C PRO A 80 -22.44 -4.14 2.49
N CYS A 81 -21.57 -4.80 3.25
CA CYS A 81 -21.92 -5.50 4.48
C CYS A 81 -22.81 -4.61 5.37
N ASN A 82 -24.11 -4.91 5.41
CA ASN A 82 -25.07 -4.45 6.40
C ASN A 82 -26.17 -5.51 6.53
N SER A 83 -25.96 -6.47 7.42
CA SER A 83 -27.08 -7.07 8.16
C SER A 83 -26.65 -7.08 9.61
N GLY A 84 -27.02 -6.01 10.31
CA GLY A 84 -27.33 -6.14 11.73
C GLY A 84 -28.65 -6.92 11.83
N ALA A 85 -28.62 -7.98 12.61
CA ALA A 85 -29.75 -8.61 13.27
C ALA A 85 -29.24 -9.06 14.64
#